data_AF-A0A5C8VCR9-F1
#
_entry.id   AF-A0A5C8VCR9-F1
#
_cell.length_a   1.000
_cell.length_b   1.000
_cell.length_c   1.000
_cell.angle_alpha   90.00
_cell.angle_beta   90.00
_cell.angle_gamma   90.00
#
_symmetry.space_group_name_H-M   'P 1'
#
loop_
_entity.id
_entity.type
_entity.pdbx_description
1 polymer ?
#
loop_
_entity_poly.entity_id
_entity_poly.type
_entity_poly.pdbx_seq_one_letter_code
_entity_poly.pdbx_strand_id
1 'polypeptide(L)'
;MAGGGPIPVREYAEAAELMRHAAELRARLFPARQVQAAALQRTKPVARKPVEAPAPKQRTEPKIEQEGFIPPKPVRPQDFEDPKSVTMKSLTAIVAEVTGVSALEITSHRRRPLQVKARQILYWLGKNYTGLSLPQIGHRVGRRDHTSALWGIRKVQAIA
;
A
#
# COMPACT_ATOMS: atom_id res chain seq x y z
N MET A 1 32.03 -19.05 -18.68
CA MET A 1 31.78 -17.87 -19.53
C MET A 1 31.61 -18.36 -20.96
N ALA A 2 30.38 -18.56 -21.42
CA ALA A 2 30.13 -18.99 -22.80
C ALA A 2 29.99 -17.74 -23.67
N GLY A 3 30.89 -17.58 -24.63
CA GLY A 3 31.03 -16.40 -25.48
C GLY A 3 29.79 -16.15 -26.34
N GLY A 4 29.32 -14.91 -26.33
CA GLY A 4 28.33 -14.39 -27.27
C GLY A 4 28.98 -14.10 -28.62
N GLY A 5 29.06 -15.11 -29.48
CA GLY A 5 29.27 -14.90 -30.91
C GLY A 5 27.98 -14.38 -31.57
N PRO A 6 28.06 -13.75 -32.76
CA PRO A 6 26.87 -13.32 -33.50
C PRO A 6 25.93 -14.51 -33.72
N ILE A 7 24.64 -14.30 -33.47
CA ILE A 7 23.60 -15.31 -33.71
C ILE A 7 23.61 -15.63 -35.21
N PRO A 8 23.79 -16.90 -35.62
CA PRO A 8 23.79 -17.24 -37.04
C PRO A 8 22.42 -16.90 -37.65
N VAL A 9 22.42 -15.98 -38.62
CA VAL A 9 21.22 -15.61 -39.38
C VAL A 9 21.07 -16.61 -40.52
N ARG A 10 19.89 -17.23 -40.63
CA ARG A 10 19.59 -18.17 -41.72
C ARG A 10 19.18 -17.38 -42.96
N GLU A 11 19.89 -17.59 -44.06
CA GLU A 11 19.53 -17.03 -45.37
C GLU A 11 18.46 -17.92 -46.04
N TYR A 12 17.50 -17.29 -46.72
CA TYR A 12 16.42 -17.98 -47.43
C TYR A 12 16.52 -17.63 -48.91
N ALA A 13 16.44 -18.62 -49.80
CA ALA A 13 16.57 -18.39 -51.23
C ALA A 13 15.25 -17.89 -51.86
N GLU A 14 14.11 -18.28 -51.29
CA GLU A 14 12.78 -17.90 -51.76
C GLU A 14 11.83 -17.54 -50.61
N ALA A 15 10.87 -16.65 -50.86
CA ALA A 15 9.85 -16.25 -49.87
C ALA A 15 9.00 -17.44 -49.40
N ALA A 16 8.77 -18.44 -50.27
CA ALA A 16 8.04 -19.65 -49.93
C ALA A 16 8.80 -20.54 -48.94
N GLU A 17 10.13 -20.50 -48.96
CA GLU A 17 10.99 -21.22 -48.01
C GLU A 17 10.96 -20.56 -46.64
N LEU A 18 11.08 -19.23 -46.60
CA LEU A 18 10.92 -18.43 -45.38
C LEU A 18 9.60 -18.72 -44.67
N MET A 19 8.49 -18.73 -45.43
CA MET A 19 7.15 -18.96 -44.88
C MET A 19 6.97 -20.39 -44.36
N ARG A 20 7.53 -21.39 -45.04
CA ARG A 20 7.52 -22.80 -44.59
C ARG A 20 8.30 -22.96 -43.29
N HIS A 21 9.50 -22.39 -43.22
CA HIS A 21 10.33 -22.44 -42.01
C HIS A 21 9.68 -21.71 -40.83
N ALA A 22 9.05 -20.56 -41.07
CA ALA A 22 8.29 -19.84 -40.05
C ALA A 22 7.07 -20.64 -39.53
N ALA A 23 6.33 -21.30 -40.43
CA ALA A 23 5.22 -22.17 -40.06
C ALA A 23 5.67 -23.37 -39.21
N GLU A 24 6.81 -23.96 -39.56
CA GLU A 24 7.41 -25.09 -38.84
C GLU A 24 7.88 -24.68 -37.43
N LEU A 25 8.60 -23.56 -37.29
CA LEU A 25 8.99 -23.02 -35.99
C LEU A 25 7.77 -22.72 -35.11
N ARG A 26 6.71 -22.16 -35.70
CA ARG A 26 5.46 -21.87 -34.97
C ARG A 26 4.79 -23.15 -34.46
N ALA A 27 4.71 -24.19 -35.30
CA ALA A 27 4.16 -25.48 -34.90
C ALA A 27 4.97 -26.15 -33.78
N ARG A 28 6.31 -26.04 -33.83
CA ARG A 28 7.22 -26.63 -32.85
C ARG A 28 7.23 -25.89 -31.51
N LEU A 29 7.32 -24.56 -31.54
CA LEU A 29 7.45 -23.74 -30.33
C LEU A 29 6.11 -23.46 -29.66
N PHE A 30 5.02 -23.41 -30.43
CA PHE A 30 3.67 -23.17 -29.95
C PHE A 30 2.76 -24.32 -30.38
N PRO A 31 2.96 -25.53 -29.84
CA PRO A 31 2.00 -26.61 -30.06
C PRO A 31 0.64 -26.12 -29.59
N ALA A 32 -0.39 -26.31 -30.41
CA ALA A 32 -1.76 -26.01 -30.02
C ALA A 32 -2.04 -26.83 -28.77
N ARG A 33 -1.95 -26.20 -27.59
CA ARG A 33 -2.33 -26.83 -26.34
C ARG A 33 -3.80 -27.15 -26.52
N GLN A 34 -4.09 -28.44 -26.68
CA GLN A 34 -5.43 -28.96 -26.67
C GLN A 34 -5.92 -28.77 -25.23
N VAL A 35 -6.28 -27.53 -24.90
CA VAL A 35 -7.01 -27.24 -23.68
C VAL A 35 -8.27 -28.04 -23.88
N GLN A 36 -8.37 -29.17 -23.19
CA GLN A 36 -9.58 -29.96 -23.17
C GLN A 36 -10.67 -28.94 -22.86
N ALA A 37 -11.59 -28.75 -23.81
CA ALA A 37 -12.79 -27.96 -23.62
C ALA A 37 -13.72 -28.71 -22.66
N ALA A 38 -13.18 -29.14 -21.52
CA ALA A 38 -13.90 -29.67 -20.38
C ALA A 38 -14.70 -28.49 -19.83
N ALA A 39 -15.89 -28.32 -20.42
CA ALA A 39 -17.04 -27.63 -19.89
C ALA A 39 -16.71 -26.49 -18.91
N LEU A 40 -16.00 -25.46 -19.38
CA LEU A 40 -16.41 -24.12 -19.00
C LEU A 40 -17.83 -24.03 -19.56
N GLN A 41 -18.81 -24.33 -18.71
CA GLN A 41 -20.20 -24.01 -18.99
C GLN A 41 -20.15 -22.54 -19.36
N ARG A 42 -20.23 -22.25 -20.66
CA ARG A 42 -20.40 -20.91 -21.17
C ARG A 42 -21.77 -20.52 -20.66
N THR A 43 -21.81 -20.01 -19.42
CA THR A 43 -23.00 -19.39 -18.90
C THR A 43 -23.34 -18.35 -19.95
N LYS A 44 -24.58 -18.41 -20.46
CA LYS A 44 -25.02 -17.45 -21.47
C LYS A 44 -24.64 -16.07 -20.91
N PRO A 45 -23.88 -15.25 -21.65
CA PRO A 45 -23.57 -13.92 -21.16
C PRO A 45 -24.91 -13.27 -20.86
N VAL A 46 -25.16 -12.99 -19.58
CA VAL A 46 -26.39 -12.33 -19.17
C VAL A 46 -26.40 -11.03 -19.94
N ALA A 47 -27.35 -10.86 -20.86
CA ALA A 47 -27.53 -9.63 -21.60
C ALA A 47 -27.85 -8.54 -20.58
N ARG A 48 -26.80 -7.87 -20.08
CA ARG A 48 -26.96 -6.71 -19.23
C ARG A 48 -27.64 -5.68 -20.11
N LYS A 49 -28.85 -5.26 -19.72
CA LYS A 49 -29.49 -4.12 -20.34
C LYS A 49 -28.45 -3.00 -20.42
N PRO A 50 -28.29 -2.31 -21.56
CA PRO A 50 -27.41 -1.14 -21.63
C PRO A 50 -27.74 -0.25 -20.45
N VAL A 51 -26.75 -0.02 -19.57
CA VAL A 51 -26.94 0.93 -18.47
C VAL A 51 -27.07 2.28 -19.14
N GLU A 52 -28.29 2.80 -19.17
CA GLU A 52 -28.53 4.16 -19.64
C GLU A 52 -27.61 5.08 -18.83
N ALA A 53 -26.75 5.82 -19.53
CA ALA A 53 -25.78 6.67 -18.86
C ALA A 53 -26.56 7.57 -17.89
N PRO A 54 -26.20 7.62 -16.60
CA PRO A 54 -26.92 8.46 -15.66
C PRO A 54 -26.89 9.88 -16.20
N ALA A 55 -28.05 10.53 -16.24
CA ALA A 55 -28.15 11.91 -16.69
C ALA A 55 -27.05 12.76 -16.02
N PRO A 56 -26.42 13.69 -16.75
CA PRO A 56 -25.36 14.53 -16.20
C PRO A 56 -25.88 15.18 -14.92
N LYS A 57 -25.17 14.96 -13.80
CA LYS A 57 -25.56 15.54 -12.50
C LYS A 57 -25.65 17.04 -12.68
N GLN A 58 -26.85 17.59 -12.57
CA GLN A 58 -27.03 19.04 -12.57
C GLN A 58 -26.27 19.58 -11.36
N ARG A 59 -25.30 20.45 -11.62
CA ARG A 59 -24.56 21.13 -10.57
C ARG A 59 -25.53 22.13 -9.94
N THR A 60 -26.27 21.70 -8.92
CA THR A 60 -27.11 22.60 -8.14
C THR A 60 -26.25 23.73 -7.61
N GLU A 61 -26.78 24.95 -7.68
CA GLU A 61 -26.09 26.14 -7.19
C GLU A 61 -25.64 25.96 -5.74
N PRO A 62 -24.47 26.50 -5.37
CA PRO A 62 -23.99 26.40 -4.00
C PRO A 62 -25.01 27.08 -3.08
N LYS A 63 -25.49 26.32 -2.10
CA LYS A 63 -26.52 26.68 -1.12
C LYS A 63 -26.04 27.72 -0.10
N ILE A 64 -25.46 28.82 -0.57
CA ILE A 64 -24.86 29.88 0.25
C ILE A 64 -25.95 30.69 0.97
N GLU A 65 -27.15 30.78 0.37
CA GLU A 65 -28.26 31.62 0.86
C GLU A 65 -29.34 30.83 1.61
N GLN A 66 -29.14 29.54 1.87
CA GLN A 66 -30.15 28.77 2.60
C GLN A 66 -30.21 29.22 4.06
N GLU A 67 -31.37 29.70 4.52
CA GLU A 67 -31.57 30.03 5.93
C GLU A 67 -31.24 28.81 6.80
N GLY A 68 -30.32 28.99 7.76
CA GLY A 68 -29.76 27.91 8.57
C GLY A 68 -28.39 27.39 8.09
N PHE A 69 -27.82 27.94 7.01
CA PHE A 69 -26.42 27.73 6.67
C PHE A 69 -25.53 28.42 7.71
N ILE A 70 -25.13 27.68 8.74
CA ILE A 70 -24.08 28.11 9.67
C ILE A 70 -22.76 27.90 8.94
N PRO A 71 -22.03 28.96 8.54
CA PRO A 71 -20.71 28.78 7.95
C PRO A 71 -19.84 28.00 8.95
N PRO A 72 -19.05 27.01 8.49
CA PRO A 72 -18.16 26.30 9.40
C PRO A 72 -17.29 27.35 10.09
N LYS A 73 -17.24 27.30 11.43
CA LYS A 73 -16.43 28.23 12.22
C LYS A 73 -15.02 28.24 11.62
N PRO A 74 -14.44 29.42 11.32
CA PRO A 74 -13.12 29.49 10.73
C PRO A 74 -12.14 28.79 11.67
N VAL A 75 -11.56 27.68 11.19
CA VAL A 75 -10.70 26.84 12.02
C VAL A 75 -9.39 27.58 12.24
N ARG A 76 -9.15 28.04 13.46
CA ARG A 76 -7.89 28.66 13.86
C ARG A 76 -6.89 27.54 14.16
N PRO A 77 -5.58 27.76 13.96
CA PRO A 77 -4.57 26.78 14.37
C PRO A 77 -4.71 26.31 15.83
N GLN A 78 -5.23 27.20 16.69
CA GLN A 78 -5.50 26.99 18.11
C GLN A 78 -6.69 26.05 18.39
N ASP A 79 -7.63 25.91 17.44
CA ASP A 79 -8.81 25.04 17.59
C ASP A 79 -8.45 23.54 17.45
N PHE A 80 -7.21 23.21 17.09
CA PHE A 80 -6.69 21.83 16.98
C PHE A 80 -5.82 21.39 18.17
N GLU A 81 -5.48 22.30 19.08
CA GLU A 81 -4.72 21.97 20.28
C GLU A 81 -5.68 21.61 21.40
N ASP A 82 -6.20 20.38 21.37
CA ASP A 82 -6.81 19.78 22.56
C ASP A 82 -5.72 19.68 23.65
N PRO A 83 -5.81 20.44 24.75
CA PRO A 83 -4.73 20.57 25.75
C PRO A 83 -4.47 19.28 26.55
N LYS A 84 -5.19 18.20 26.25
CA LYS A 84 -5.09 16.88 26.90
C LYS A 84 -4.71 15.75 25.95
N SER A 85 -4.49 16.03 24.66
CA SER A 85 -4.11 14.99 23.71
C SER A 85 -2.61 14.65 23.85
N VAL A 86 -2.33 13.49 24.42
CA VAL A 86 -0.96 12.98 24.52
C VAL A 86 -0.41 12.83 23.09
N THR A 87 0.65 13.57 22.78
CA THR A 87 1.24 13.57 21.43
C THR A 87 2.32 12.49 21.32
N MET A 88 2.50 11.90 20.14
CA MET A 88 3.60 10.95 19.92
C MET A 88 4.99 11.51 20.23
N LYS A 89 5.21 12.81 20.05
CA LYS A 89 6.46 13.49 20.40
C LYS A 89 6.72 13.44 21.92
N SER A 90 5.70 13.71 22.75
CA SER A 90 5.87 13.67 24.22
C SER A 90 6.12 12.24 24.70
N LEU A 91 5.41 11.24 24.14
CA LEU A 91 5.68 9.84 24.43
C LEU A 91 7.10 9.42 24.04
N THR A 92 7.61 9.92 22.91
CA THR A 92 8.98 9.61 22.48
C THR A 92 10.01 10.18 23.47
N ALA A 93 9.77 11.38 23.99
CA ALA A 93 10.64 11.98 25.01
C ALA A 93 10.63 11.16 26.32
N ILE A 94 9.45 10.76 26.79
CA ILE A 94 9.30 9.92 27.98
C ILE A 94 10.02 8.58 27.81
N VAL A 95 9.84 7.92 26.66
CA VAL A 95 10.52 6.64 26.38
C VAL A 95 12.03 6.83 26.30
N ALA A 96 12.50 7.93 25.73
CA ALA A 96 13.93 8.22 25.65
C ALA A 96 14.57 8.37 27.04
N GLU A 97 13.88 9.05 27.95
CA GLU A 97 14.32 9.21 29.35
C GLU A 97 14.35 7.87 30.09
N VAL A 98 13.30 7.07 29.99
CA VAL A 98 13.20 5.78 30.70
C VAL A 98 14.19 4.73 30.15
N THR A 99 14.45 4.74 28.85
CA THR A 99 15.29 3.71 28.21
C THR A 99 16.75 4.12 28.02
N GLY A 100 17.09 5.40 28.23
CA GLY A 100 18.40 5.98 27.93
C GLY A 100 18.73 6.03 26.43
N VAL A 101 17.77 5.76 25.55
CA VAL A 101 17.94 5.81 24.09
C VAL A 101 17.47 7.16 23.57
N SER A 102 18.31 7.87 22.81
CA SER A 102 17.92 9.17 22.26
C SER A 102 16.72 9.07 21.30
N ALA A 103 15.90 10.12 21.23
CA ALA A 103 14.75 10.17 20.32
C ALA A 103 15.13 9.95 18.84
N LEU A 104 16.32 10.43 18.44
CA LEU A 104 16.89 10.20 17.10
C LEU A 104 17.17 8.71 16.86
N GLU A 105 17.68 8.01 17.85
CA GLU A 105 17.95 6.58 17.75
C GLU A 105 16.67 5.73 17.73
N ILE A 106 15.64 6.13 18.48
CA ILE A 106 14.33 5.47 18.46
C ILE A 106 13.73 5.53 17.04
N THR A 107 13.79 6.70 16.40
CA THR A 107 13.27 6.94 15.04
C THR A 107 14.19 6.44 13.92
N SER A 108 15.45 6.14 14.23
CA SER A 108 16.44 5.61 13.28
C SER A 108 16.02 4.27 12.66
N HIS A 109 16.56 3.96 11.48
CA HIS A 109 16.37 2.65 10.84
C HIS A 109 17.14 1.51 11.53
N ARG A 110 18.17 1.83 12.33
CA ARG A 110 19.02 0.85 13.03
C ARG A 110 18.18 -0.04 13.96
N ARG A 111 18.51 -1.33 14.02
CA ARG A 111 17.75 -2.38 14.73
C ARG A 111 18.51 -2.96 15.92
N ARG A 112 19.24 -2.12 16.67
CA ARG A 112 19.91 -2.57 17.89
C ARG A 112 18.87 -3.01 18.94
N PRO A 113 19.15 -4.04 19.76
CA PRO A 113 18.17 -4.58 20.71
C PRO A 113 17.53 -3.53 21.62
N LEU A 114 18.33 -2.60 22.16
CA LEU A 114 17.86 -1.52 23.03
C LEU A 114 16.88 -0.57 22.30
N GLN A 115 17.23 -0.14 21.08
CA GLN A 115 16.40 0.72 20.23
C GLN A 115 15.10 0.03 19.81
N VAL A 116 15.16 -1.29 19.55
CA VAL A 116 13.98 -2.08 19.22
C VAL A 116 13.03 -2.16 20.41
N LYS A 117 13.54 -2.44 21.62
CA LYS A 117 12.72 -2.43 22.85
C LYS A 117 12.08 -1.07 23.10
N ALA A 118 12.85 0.02 22.98
CA ALA A 118 12.32 1.38 23.12
C ALA A 118 11.17 1.66 22.14
N ARG A 119 11.32 1.27 20.86
CA ARG A 119 10.23 1.39 19.87
C ARG A 119 9.01 0.55 20.20
N GLN A 120 9.20 -0.69 20.68
CA GLN A 120 8.09 -1.57 21.06
C GLN A 120 7.25 -0.95 22.17
N ILE A 121 7.90 -0.40 23.20
CA ILE A 121 7.25 0.34 24.28
C ILE A 121 6.51 1.56 23.71
N LEU A 122 7.16 2.33 22.84
CA LEU A 122 6.56 3.50 22.20
C LEU A 122 5.31 3.14 21.36
N TYR A 123 5.30 2.01 20.67
CA TYR A 123 4.12 1.54 19.93
C TYR A 123 2.95 1.21 20.85
N TRP A 124 3.22 0.54 21.97
CA TRP A 124 2.22 0.22 22.97
C TRP A 124 1.64 1.49 23.61
N LEU A 125 2.50 2.44 24.01
CA LEU A 125 2.05 3.74 24.53
C LEU A 125 1.22 4.51 23.50
N GLY A 126 1.70 4.57 22.25
CA GLY A 126 1.00 5.24 21.16
C GLY A 126 -0.42 4.70 20.98
N LYS A 127 -0.59 3.37 21.03
CA LYS A 127 -1.88 2.72 20.87
C LYS A 127 -2.86 3.03 22.02
N ASN A 128 -2.36 3.14 23.25
CA ASN A 128 -3.20 3.33 24.44
C ASN A 128 -3.53 4.80 24.73
N TYR A 129 -2.63 5.74 24.42
CA TYR A 129 -2.76 7.13 24.89
C TYR A 129 -3.07 8.17 23.81
N THR A 130 -2.92 7.86 22.51
CA THR A 130 -2.99 8.89 21.44
C THR A 130 -4.20 8.77 20.52
N GLY A 131 -4.97 7.69 20.61
CA GLY A 131 -6.08 7.41 19.68
C GLY A 131 -5.66 7.15 18.22
N LEU A 132 -4.37 7.15 17.91
CA LEU A 132 -3.85 6.97 16.55
C LEU A 132 -4.02 5.53 16.05
N SER A 133 -4.20 5.39 14.74
CA SER A 133 -4.17 4.08 14.07
C SER A 133 -2.75 3.50 13.98
N LEU A 134 -2.63 2.18 13.81
CA LEU A 134 -1.32 1.50 13.68
C LEU A 134 -0.45 2.05 12.54
N PRO A 135 -0.97 2.34 11.33
CA PRO A 135 -0.19 2.99 10.27
C PRO A 135 0.32 4.38 10.68
N GLN A 136 -0.53 5.17 11.33
CA GLN A 136 -0.18 6.51 11.79
C GLN A 136 0.88 6.51 12.89
N ILE A 137 0.86 5.50 13.77
CA ILE A 137 1.88 5.27 14.79
C ILE A 137 3.20 4.87 14.13
N GLY A 138 3.19 3.85 13.27
CA GLY A 138 4.38 3.38 12.55
C GLY A 138 5.05 4.50 11.74
N HIS A 139 4.25 5.35 11.09
CA HIS A 139 4.74 6.49 10.34
C HIS A 139 5.50 7.51 11.22
N ARG A 140 4.96 7.81 12.41
CA ARG A 140 5.57 8.76 13.35
C ARG A 140 6.84 8.23 14.02
N VAL A 141 7.00 6.92 14.13
CA VAL A 141 8.22 6.25 14.65
C VAL A 141 9.19 5.92 13.50
N GLY A 142 9.38 6.86 12.58
CA GLY A 142 10.35 6.74 11.47
C GLY A 142 9.85 5.98 10.25
N ARG A 143 8.62 6.24 9.78
CA ARG A 143 8.05 5.67 8.54
C ARG A 143 8.05 4.14 8.48
N ARG A 144 7.74 3.49 9.61
CA ARG A 144 7.73 2.03 9.73
C ARG A 144 6.35 1.46 9.40
N ASP A 145 6.35 0.21 8.93
CA ASP A 145 5.13 -0.50 8.58
C ASP A 145 4.21 -0.71 9.78
N HIS A 146 2.90 -0.67 9.52
CA HIS A 146 1.87 -0.90 10.55
C HIS A 146 1.97 -2.30 11.18
N THR A 147 2.46 -3.29 10.43
CA THR A 147 2.74 -4.64 10.94
C THR A 147 3.86 -4.66 11.97
N SER A 148 4.85 -3.77 11.84
CA SER A 148 5.92 -3.60 12.85
C SER A 148 5.36 -3.04 14.15
N ALA A 149 4.44 -2.07 14.06
CA ALA A 149 3.75 -1.55 15.22
C ALA A 149 2.88 -2.63 15.89
N LEU A 150 2.09 -3.37 15.11
CA LEU A 150 1.29 -4.50 15.61
C LEU A 150 2.14 -5.55 16.32
N TRP A 151 3.24 -5.98 15.69
CA TRP A 151 4.15 -6.96 16.26
C TRP A 151 4.79 -6.46 17.56
N GLY A 152 5.23 -5.20 17.59
CA GLY A 152 5.81 -4.60 18.79
C GLY A 152 4.81 -4.51 19.95
N ILE A 153 3.56 -4.13 19.68
CA ILE A 153 2.48 -4.08 20.69
C ILE A 153 2.26 -5.47 21.30
N ARG A 154 2.09 -6.49 20.46
CA ARG A 154 1.92 -7.89 20.93
C ARG A 154 3.10 -8.36 21.75
N LYS A 155 4.32 -7.96 21.37
CA LYS A 155 5.53 -8.35 22.10
C LYS A 155 5.57 -7.74 23.50
N VAL A 156 5.16 -6.49 23.68
CA VAL A 156 5.08 -5.85 25.00
C VAL A 156 3.97 -6.47 25.84
N GLN A 157 2.79 -6.71 25.24
CA GLN A 157 1.66 -7.35 25.93
C GLN A 157 1.95 -8.79 26.40
N ALA A 158 2.91 -9.48 25.79
CA ALA A 158 3.31 -10.81 26.22
C ALA A 158 4.36 -10.80 27.35
N ILE A 159 4.98 -9.65 27.64
CA ILE A 159 5.97 -9.49 28.71
C ILE A 159 5.33 -8.89 29.97
N ALA A 160 4.33 -8.01 29.78
CA ALA A 160 3.49 -7.47 30.84
C ALA A 160 2.51 -8.54 31.34
#